data_AF-Q2IYB7-F1
#
_entry.id   AF-Q2IYB7-F1
#
_cell.length_a   1.000
_cell.length_b   1.000
_cell.length_c   1.000
_cell.angle_alpha   90.00
_cell.angle_beta   90.00
_cell.angle_gamma   90.00
#
_symmetry.space_group_name_H-M   'P 1'
#
loop_
_entity.id
_entity.type
_entity.pdbx_description
1 polymer ?
#
loop_
_entity_poly.entity_id
_entity_poly.type
_entity_poly.pdbx_seq_one_letter_code
_entity_poly.pdbx_strand_id
1 'polypeptide(L)'
;MEELNGRMIACQILITGLIARVANDQPDPLRFLSEFRDEIRAVVSGIRIGGALDADRVRIIAQQTVDELFSLMKPPSPPSE
;
A
#
# COMPACT_ATOMS: atom_id res chain seq x y z
N MET A 1 17.78 -8.70 -12.74
CA MET A 1 16.49 -7.98 -12.85
C MET A 1 15.37 -8.75 -12.15
N GLU A 2 15.19 -10.04 -12.38
CA GLU A 2 14.17 -10.85 -11.68
C GLU A 2 14.33 -10.89 -10.16
N GLU A 3 15.56 -11.01 -9.65
CA GLU A 3 15.79 -11.05 -8.19
C GLU A 3 15.41 -9.73 -7.50
N LEU A 4 15.74 -8.59 -8.13
CA LEU A 4 15.38 -7.26 -7.60
C LEU A 4 13.86 -7.07 -7.63
N ASN A 5 13.21 -7.46 -8.72
CA ASN A 5 11.75 -7.42 -8.83
C ASN A 5 11.08 -8.34 -7.80
N GLY A 6 11.62 -9.54 -7.58
CA GLY A 6 11.15 -10.50 -6.58
C GLY A 6 11.29 -9.97 -5.15
N ARG A 7 12.42 -9.32 -4.83
CA ARG A 7 12.62 -8.66 -3.52
C ARG A 7 11.65 -7.50 -3.30
N MET A 8 11.37 -6.69 -4.33
CA MET A 8 10.37 -5.62 -4.23
C MET A 8 8.97 -6.16 -3.97
N ILE A 9 8.55 -7.21 -4.68
CA ILE A 9 7.25 -7.86 -4.48
C ILE A 9 7.16 -8.45 -3.07
N ALA A 10 8.21 -9.13 -2.59
CA ALA A 10 8.25 -9.65 -1.22
C ALA A 10 8.10 -8.53 -0.17
N CYS A 11 8.77 -7.39 -0.36
CA CYS A 11 8.61 -6.23 0.51
C CYS A 11 7.18 -5.67 0.47
N GLN A 12 6.56 -5.56 -0.71
CA GLN A 12 5.17 -5.10 -0.85
C GLN A 12 4.22 -6.01 -0.07
N ILE A 13 4.35 -7.33 -0.22
CA ILE A 13 3.54 -8.32 0.51
C ILE A 13 3.73 -8.20 2.03
N LEU A 14 4.98 -8.08 2.49
CA LEU A 14 5.29 -7.92 3.92
C LEU A 14 4.68 -6.65 4.50
N ILE A 15 4.80 -5.52 3.78
CA ILE A 15 4.22 -4.23 4.20
C ILE A 15 2.69 -4.31 4.22
N THR A 16 2.07 -4.92 3.21
CA THR A 16 0.61 -5.16 3.18
C THR A 16 0.15 -5.98 4.39
N GLY A 17 0.88 -7.06 4.74
CA GLY A 17 0.59 -7.86 5.92
C GLY A 17 0.73 -7.08 7.23
N LEU A 18 1.75 -6.22 7.34
CA LEU A 18 1.94 -5.35 8.51
C LEU A 18 0.79 -4.33 8.66
N ILE A 19 0.38 -3.69 7.57
CA ILE A 19 -0.74 -2.74 7.56
C ILE A 19 -2.02 -3.45 8.03
N ALA A 20 -2.30 -4.63 7.49
CA ALA A 20 -3.46 -5.42 7.91
C ALA A 20 -3.40 -5.78 9.40
N ARG A 21 -2.23 -6.16 9.92
CA ARG A 21 -2.06 -6.45 11.35
C ARG A 21 -2.36 -5.22 12.21
N VAL A 22 -1.77 -4.07 11.87
CA VAL A 22 -1.97 -2.82 12.61
C VAL A 22 -3.42 -2.37 12.55
N ALA A 23 -4.07 -2.48 11.40
CA ALA A 23 -5.48 -2.12 11.23
C ALA A 23 -6.39 -2.96 12.14
N ASN A 24 -6.15 -4.27 12.25
CA ASN A 24 -6.93 -5.14 13.13
C ASN A 24 -6.79 -4.81 14.63
N ASP A 25 -5.69 -4.16 15.03
CA ASP A 25 -5.47 -3.70 16.40
C ASP A 25 -6.12 -2.31 16.66
N GLN A 26 -6.73 -1.67 15.65
CA GLN A 26 -7.41 -0.37 15.81
C GLN A 26 -8.89 -0.53 16.23
N PRO A 27 -9.44 0.44 16.99
CA PRO A 27 -10.87 0.47 17.32
C PRO A 27 -11.80 0.56 16.09
N ASP A 28 -11.34 1.22 15.02
CA ASP A 28 -12.03 1.30 13.73
C ASP A 28 -11.06 0.98 12.57
N PRO A 29 -10.92 -0.30 12.24
CA PRO A 29 -9.97 -0.76 11.21
C PRO A 29 -10.27 -0.20 9.81
N LEU A 30 -11.55 -0.03 9.46
CA LEU A 30 -11.96 0.43 8.13
C LEU A 30 -11.64 1.92 7.92
N ARG A 31 -11.89 2.72 8.96
CA ARG A 31 -11.50 4.13 8.96
C ARG A 31 -9.99 4.27 8.87
N PHE A 32 -9.24 3.52 9.69
CA PHE A 32 -7.78 3.53 9.65
C PHE A 32 -7.24 3.21 8.25
N LEU A 33 -7.71 2.13 7.62
CA LEU A 33 -7.26 1.74 6.29
C LEU A 33 -7.57 2.81 5.23
N SER A 34 -8.71 3.48 5.34
CA SER A 34 -9.12 4.54 4.42
C SER A 34 -8.24 5.78 4.56
N GLU A 35 -8.04 6.26 5.79
CA GLU A 35 -7.19 7.41 6.09
C GLU A 35 -5.72 7.12 5.69
N PHE A 36 -5.21 5.95 6.05
CA PHE A 36 -3.84 5.56 5.72
C PHE A 36 -3.62 5.43 4.20
N ARG A 37 -4.59 4.90 3.44
CA ARG A 37 -4.51 4.89 1.98
C ARG A 37 -4.38 6.31 1.42
N ASP A 38 -5.20 7.24 1.90
CA ASP A 38 -5.23 8.62 1.41
C ASP A 38 -3.91 9.36 1.75
N GLU A 39 -3.35 9.12 2.94
CA GLU A 39 -2.02 9.60 3.34
C GLU A 39 -0.92 9.07 2.42
N ILE A 40 -0.88 7.76 2.16
CA ILE A 40 0.13 7.16 1.27
C ILE A 40 -0.02 7.68 -0.16
N ARG A 41 -1.24 7.87 -0.67
CA ARG A 41 -1.46 8.50 -1.99
C ARG A 41 -0.87 9.91 -2.04
N ALA A 42 -1.06 10.71 -0.99
CA ALA A 42 -0.47 12.05 -0.90
C ALA A 42 1.06 12.00 -0.88
N VAL A 43 1.65 11.07 -0.13
CA VAL A 43 3.10 10.85 -0.12
C VAL A 43 3.59 10.47 -1.52
N VAL A 44 2.97 9.47 -2.17
CA VAL A 44 3.32 9.07 -3.54
C VAL A 44 3.19 10.23 -4.53
N SER A 45 2.25 11.15 -4.34
CA SER A 45 2.12 12.37 -5.14
C SER A 45 3.30 13.35 -4.94
N GLY A 46 3.86 13.41 -3.73
CA GLY A 46 4.89 14.39 -3.34
C GLY A 46 6.35 13.92 -3.48
N ILE A 47 6.62 12.61 -3.56
CA ILE A 47 8.02 12.11 -3.62
C ILE A 47 8.71 12.61 -4.91
N ARG A 48 9.93 13.13 -4.78
CA ARG A 48 10.81 13.43 -5.92
C ARG A 48 11.44 12.13 -6.44
N ILE A 49 11.11 11.77 -7.67
CA ILE A 49 11.66 10.57 -8.34
C ILE A 49 12.86 11.03 -9.16
N GLY A 50 14.05 11.00 -8.54
CA GLY A 50 15.30 11.38 -9.20
C GLY A 50 15.81 10.28 -10.14
N GLY A 51 16.43 10.66 -11.26
CA GLY A 51 17.11 9.74 -12.17
C GLY A 51 16.21 8.89 -13.07
N ALA A 52 14.89 9.09 -13.05
CA ALA A 52 13.95 8.44 -13.96
C ALA A 52 13.71 9.31 -15.21
N LEU A 53 13.76 8.71 -16.40
CA LEU A 53 13.40 9.36 -17.66
C LEU A 53 11.90 9.75 -17.73
N ASP A 54 11.06 9.07 -16.93
CA ASP A 54 9.60 9.21 -16.94
C ASP A 54 9.03 9.13 -15.51
N ALA A 55 9.34 10.14 -14.70
CA ALA A 55 8.92 10.22 -13.30
C ALA A 55 7.39 10.18 -13.13
N ASP A 56 6.65 10.76 -14.07
CA ASP A 56 5.18 10.79 -14.02
C ASP A 56 4.58 9.40 -14.20
N ARG A 57 5.10 8.61 -15.15
CA ARG A 57 4.67 7.22 -15.31
C ARG A 57 4.98 6.36 -14.09
N VAL A 58 6.17 6.53 -13.49
CA VAL A 58 6.52 5.81 -12.26
C VAL A 58 5.54 6.16 -11.13
N ARG A 59 5.17 7.44 -11.02
CA ARG A 59 4.19 7.91 -10.02
C ARG A 59 2.80 7.31 -10.25
N ILE A 60 2.34 7.26 -11.51
CA ILE A 60 1.05 6.65 -11.86
C ILE A 60 1.03 5.17 -11.45
N ILE A 61 2.07 4.42 -11.81
CA ILE A 61 2.18 3.01 -11.46
C ILE A 61 2.17 2.84 -9.93
N ALA A 62 2.94 3.66 -9.21
CA ALA A 62 2.96 3.61 -7.75
C ALA A 62 1.58 3.88 -7.11
N GLN A 63 0.81 4.84 -7.63
CA GLN A 63 -0.55 5.10 -7.17
C GLN A 63 -1.48 3.92 -7.45
N GLN A 64 -1.41 3.34 -8.64
CA GLN A 64 -2.21 2.16 -9.02
C GLN A 64 -1.89 0.95 -8.12
N THR A 65 -0.61 0.71 -7.84
CA THR A 65 -0.21 -0.37 -6.93
C THR A 65 -0.73 -0.15 -5.51
N VAL A 66 -0.72 1.09 -5.00
CA VAL A 66 -1.32 1.40 -3.70
C VAL A 66 -2.81 1.07 -3.73
N ASP A 67 -3.55 1.55 -4.74
CA ASP A 67 -4.97 1.28 -4.86
C ASP A 67 -5.29 -0.22 -4.95
N GLU A 68 -4.50 -0.98 -5.73
CA GLU A 68 -4.62 -2.43 -5.86
C GLU A 68 -4.40 -3.14 -4.51
N LEU A 69 -3.32 -2.83 -3.80
CA LEU A 69 -3.01 -3.46 -2.51
C LEU A 69 -4.12 -3.24 -1.48
N PHE A 70 -4.67 -2.02 -1.40
CA PHE A 70 -5.77 -1.71 -0.48
C PHE A 70 -7.10 -2.34 -0.92
N SER A 71 -7.35 -2.48 -2.23
CA SER A 71 -8.54 -3.17 -2.74
C SER A 71 -8.59 -4.66 -2.36
N LEU A 72 -7.41 -5.27 -2.18
CA LEU A 72 -7.26 -6.67 -1.79
C LEU A 72 -7.39 -6.91 -0.27
N MET A 73 -7.32 -5.84 0.55
CA MET A 73 -7.53 -5.96 1.99
C MET A 73 -9.02 -6.11 2.27
N LYS A 74 -9.45 -7.32 2.64
CA LYS A 74 -10.83 -7.54 3.10
C LYS A 74 -11.08 -6.79 4.42
N PRO A 75 -12.31 -6.31 4.67
CA PRO A 75 -12.72 -5.92 6.01
C PRO A 75 -12.39 -7.03 7.01
N PRO A 76 -12.01 -6.69 8.26
CA PRO A 76 -11.86 -7.68 9.32
C PRO A 76 -13.11 -8.56 9.37
N SER A 77 -12.94 -9.89 9.41
CA SER A 77 -14.07 -10.75 9.66
C SER A 77 -14.65 -10.40 11.04
N PRO A 78 -15.99 -10.31 11.19
CA PRO A 78 -16.57 -10.12 12.51
C PRO A 78 -16.07 -11.22 13.45
N PRO A 79 -15.89 -10.92 14.75
CA PRO A 79 -15.46 -11.92 15.71
C PRO A 79 -16.38 -13.14 15.61
N SER A 80 -15.78 -14.32 15.55
CA SER A 80 -16.51 -15.59 15.51
C SER A 80 -17.31 -15.72 16.81
N GLU A 81 -18.64 -15.82 16.72
CA GLU A 81 -19.53 -16.18 17.85
C GLU A 81 -19.29 -17.61 18.33
#